data_AF-A0A530B9L4-F1
#
_entry.id   AF-A0A530B9L4-F1
#
_cell.length_a   1.000
_cell.length_b   1.000
_cell.length_c   1.000
_cell.angle_alpha   90.00
_cell.angle_beta   90.00
_cell.angle_gamma   90.00
#
_symmetry.space_group_name_H-M   'P 1'
#
loop_
_entity.id
_entity.type
_entity.pdbx_description
1 polymer ?
#
loop_
_entity_poly.entity_id
_entity_poly.type
_entity_poly.pdbx_seq_one_letter_code
_entity_poly.pdbx_strand_id
1 'polypeptide(L)' 'MLRYEMQGGIWVYPGKGGWHFITLPTDVIGRTKWTTSLFPDKASGSLLLPVKASVRQAESLKAGDAPIVTIEIAL' A
#
# COMPACT_ATOMS: atom_id res chain seq x y z
N MET A 1 -6.66 -15.63 -11.93
CA MET A 1 -5.90 -15.06 -10.80
C MET A 1 -4.60 -14.52 -11.35
N LEU A 2 -4.31 -13.23 -11.15
CA LEU A 2 -3.11 -12.55 -11.64
C LEU A 2 -2.30 -12.06 -10.44
N ARG A 3 -0.97 -12.13 -10.50
CA ARG A 3 -0.03 -11.72 -9.45
C ARG A 3 1.06 -10.82 -10.04
N TYR A 4 1.42 -9.76 -9.32
CA TYR A 4 2.44 -8.77 -9.71
C TYR A 4 3.33 -8.41 -8.51
N GLU A 5 4.58 -7.99 -8.77
CA GLU A 5 5.54 -7.53 -7.75
C GLU A 5 6.32 -6.29 -8.24
N MET A 6 6.66 -5.37 -7.31
CA MET A 6 7.49 -4.17 -7.53
C MET A 6 8.05 -3.64 -6.17
N GLN A 7 8.27 -2.33 -6.02
CA GLN A 7 8.72 -1.67 -4.78
C GLN A 7 8.15 -0.24 -4.69
N GLY A 8 7.77 0.26 -3.51
CA GLY A 8 7.14 1.59 -3.38
C GLY A 8 7.14 2.19 -1.96
N GLY A 9 7.23 3.52 -1.86
CA GLY A 9 7.51 4.25 -0.60
C GLY A 9 6.30 4.61 0.27
N ILE A 10 6.45 4.48 1.59
CA ILE A 10 5.41 4.76 2.61
C ILE A 10 5.39 6.23 3.01
N TRP A 11 4.19 6.81 3.13
CA TRP A 11 3.97 8.15 3.65
C TRP A 11 2.76 8.22 4.59
N VAL A 12 2.70 9.30 5.40
CA VAL A 12 1.63 9.54 6.39
C VAL A 12 0.59 10.49 5.80
N TYR A 13 -0.68 10.13 5.86
CA TYR A 13 -1.76 11.03 5.44
C TYR A 13 -2.04 12.08 6.52
N PRO A 14 -2.09 13.40 6.19
CA PRO A 14 -2.18 14.47 7.18
C PRO A 14 -3.56 14.63 7.86
N GLY A 15 -4.53 13.77 7.56
CA GLY A 15 -5.85 13.76 8.20
C GLY A 15 -5.89 13.04 9.55
N LYS A 16 -6.97 13.26 10.32
CA LYS A 16 -7.23 12.52 11.57
C LYS A 16 -7.32 11.01 11.31
N GLY A 17 -6.61 10.22 12.11
CA GLY A 17 -6.67 8.75 12.09
C GLY A 17 -5.34 8.01 11.98
N GLY A 18 -4.21 8.71 11.75
CA GLY A 18 -2.88 8.07 11.73
C GLY A 18 -2.64 7.12 10.53
N TRP A 19 -3.41 7.31 9.46
CA TRP A 19 -3.35 6.52 8.24
C TRP A 19 -1.99 6.65 7.55
N HIS A 20 -1.53 5.55 6.96
CA HIS A 20 -0.33 5.53 6.11
C HIS A 20 -0.69 4.85 4.79
N PHE A 21 -0.11 5.35 3.72
CA PHE A 21 -0.36 4.91 2.36
C PHE A 21 0.95 4.64 1.64
N ILE A 22 0.85 3.91 0.55
CA ILE A 22 1.90 3.78 -0.45
C ILE A 22 1.26 4.15 -1.79
N THR A 23 1.92 5.06 -2.50
CA THR A 23 1.50 5.54 -3.82
C THR A 23 2.02 4.60 -4.90
N LEU A 24 1.15 4.20 -5.82
CA LEU A 24 1.46 3.19 -6.82
C LEU A 24 1.12 3.72 -8.21
N PRO A 25 2.10 3.89 -9.12
CA PRO A 25 1.78 4.11 -10.53
C PRO A 25 0.98 2.92 -11.07
N THR A 26 1.34 1.71 -10.62
CA THR A 26 0.60 0.44 -10.38
C THR A 26 1.66 -0.64 -10.14
N ASP A 27 1.60 -1.61 -9.20
CA ASP A 27 0.67 -1.96 -8.11
C ASP A 27 1.33 -3.17 -7.32
N VAL A 28 1.19 -3.59 -6.04
CA VAL A 28 0.50 -3.26 -4.74
C VAL A 28 1.09 -4.20 -3.61
N ILE A 29 1.23 -3.80 -2.33
CA ILE A 29 2.38 -4.14 -1.43
C ILE A 29 2.29 -5.39 -0.51
N GLY A 30 3.45 -6.02 -0.16
CA GLY A 30 3.66 -6.84 1.05
C GLY A 30 4.27 -8.25 0.87
N ARG A 31 4.69 -8.87 1.98
CA ARG A 31 4.70 -10.36 2.14
C ARG A 31 3.46 -10.83 2.89
N THR A 32 3.03 -10.05 3.89
CA THR A 32 1.73 -10.16 4.55
C THR A 32 0.62 -10.01 3.51
N LYS A 33 -0.35 -10.94 3.51
CA LYS A 33 -1.55 -10.85 2.69
C LYS A 33 -2.73 -10.32 3.51
N TRP A 34 -3.46 -9.34 2.98
CA TRP A 34 -4.70 -8.86 3.58
C TRP A 34 -5.67 -8.32 2.52
N THR A 35 -6.96 -8.56 2.70
CA THR A 35 -8.00 -7.94 1.85
C THR A 35 -8.11 -6.45 2.19
N THR A 36 -8.07 -5.60 1.16
CA THR A 36 -8.29 -4.16 1.24
C THR A 36 -8.69 -3.59 -0.12
N SER A 37 -9.19 -2.36 -0.13
CA SER A 37 -9.55 -1.64 -1.35
C SER A 37 -8.39 -0.75 -1.80
N LEU A 38 -8.23 -0.61 -3.11
CA LEU A 38 -7.44 0.47 -3.72
C LEU A 38 -8.30 1.72 -3.89
N PHE A 39 -7.68 2.89 -3.70
CA PHE A 39 -8.36 4.18 -3.81
C PHE A 39 -7.69 5.04 -4.88
N PRO A 40 -8.44 5.62 -5.84
CA PRO A 40 -7.86 6.47 -6.88
C PRO A 40 -7.51 7.85 -6.34
N ASP A 41 -6.25 8.26 -6.50
CA ASP A 41 -5.83 9.64 -6.31
C ASP A 41 -5.76 10.37 -7.65
N LYS A 42 -6.67 11.35 -7.82
CA LYS A 42 -6.77 12.19 -9.01
C LYS A 42 -5.66 13.23 -9.11
N ALA A 43 -4.94 13.54 -8.03
CA ALA A 43 -3.86 14.53 -8.04
C ALA A 43 -2.54 13.94 -8.56
N SER A 44 -2.24 12.70 -8.21
CA SER A 44 -1.08 11.95 -8.73
C SER A 44 -1.37 11.10 -9.97
N GLY A 45 -2.64 10.85 -10.29
CA GLY A 45 -3.04 9.94 -11.38
C GLY A 45 -2.77 8.47 -11.04
N SER A 46 -2.80 8.10 -9.76
CA SER A 46 -2.29 6.84 -9.23
C SER A 46 -3.30 6.11 -8.33
N LEU A 47 -2.97 4.89 -7.91
CA LEU A 47 -3.72 4.18 -6.88
C LEU A 47 -3.00 4.26 -5.52
N LEU A 48 -3.78 4.39 -4.45
CA LEU A 48 -3.31 4.40 -3.08
C LEU A 48 -3.71 3.11 -2.37
N LEU A 49 -2.73 2.38 -1.85
CA LEU A 49 -2.97 1.25 -0.95
C LEU A 49 -2.87 1.72 0.52
N PRO A 50 -3.95 1.59 1.33
CA PRO A 50 -3.89 1.90 2.75
C PRO A 50 -3.23 0.76 3.54
N VAL A 51 -2.16 1.08 4.28
CA VAL A 51 -1.44 0.08 5.09
C VAL A 51 -1.93 0.13 6.55
N LYS A 52 -2.76 -0.86 6.90
CA LYS A 52 -3.34 -1.05 8.24
C LYS A 52 -2.26 -1.03 9.32
N ALA A 53 -2.55 -0.45 10.49
CA ALA A 53 -1.58 -0.30 11.57
C ALA A 53 -0.99 -1.64 12.06
N SER A 54 -1.77 -2.73 12.03
CA SER A 54 -1.30 -4.09 12.35
C SER A 54 -0.31 -4.63 11.31
N VAL A 55 -0.55 -4.40 10.02
CA VAL A 55 0.36 -4.79 8.93
C VAL A 55 1.69 -4.03 9.05
N ARG A 56 1.63 -2.72 9.33
CA ARG A 56 2.85 -1.93 9.58
C ARG A 56 3.66 -2.42 10.77
N GLN A 57 3.01 -2.85 11.86
CA GLN A 57 3.71 -3.44 13.00
C GLN A 57 4.31 -4.82 12.67
N ALA A 58 3.58 -5.69 11.97
CA ALA A 58 4.05 -7.02 11.59
C ALA A 58 5.27 -6.98 10.64
N GLU A 59 5.27 -6.06 9.67
CA GLU A 59 6.35 -5.88 8.69
C GLU A 59 7.40 -4.84 9.15
N SER A 60 7.29 -4.30 10.37
CA SER A 60 8.19 -3.26 10.94
C SER A 60 8.33 -1.97 10.10
N LEU A 61 7.24 -1.54 9.45
CA LEU A 61 7.21 -0.46 8.46
C LEU A 61 6.85 0.92 9.03
N LYS A 62 7.68 1.92 8.70
CA LYS A 62 7.47 3.35 8.99
C LYS A 62 7.43 4.18 7.71
N ALA A 63 7.04 5.45 7.82
CA ALA A 63 7.13 6.39 6.69
C ALA A 63 8.59 6.56 6.23
N GLY A 64 8.79 6.68 4.92
CA GLY A 64 10.10 6.67 4.26
C GLY A 64 10.59 5.29 3.81
N ASP A 65 10.06 4.18 4.36
CA ASP A 65 10.45 2.84 3.93
C ASP A 65 9.86 2.49 2.57
N ALA A 66 10.56 1.64 1.81
CA ALA A 66 10.14 1.17 0.48
C ALA A 66 10.09 -0.38 0.42
N PRO A 67 9.03 -1.02 0.96
CA PRO A 67 8.85 -2.48 0.91
C PRO A 67 8.65 -3.04 -0.50
N ILE A 68 8.95 -4.35 -0.66
CA ILE A 68 8.58 -5.20 -1.81
C ILE A 68 7.13 -5.70 -1.66
N VAL A 69 6.55 -6.22 -2.75
CA VAL A 69 5.17 -5.95 -3.15
C VAL A 69 4.45 -7.18 -3.70
N THR A 70 3.16 -7.41 -3.36
CA THR A 70 2.24 -8.35 -4.05
C THR A 70 0.74 -8.07 -3.78
N ILE A 71 -0.12 -8.10 -4.82
CA ILE A 71 -1.54 -8.50 -4.72
C ILE A 71 -1.85 -9.61 -5.72
N GLU A 72 -2.89 -10.36 -5.38
CA GLU A 72 -3.60 -11.28 -6.27
C GLU A 72 -5.00 -10.73 -6.56
N ILE A 73 -5.31 -10.43 -7.83
CA ILE A 73 -6.66 -9.99 -8.23
C ILE A 73 -7.52 -11.22 -8.55
N ALA A 74 -8.69 -11.28 -7.92
CA ALA A 74 -9.80 -12.13 -8.30
C ALA A 74 -10.71 -11.37 -9.28
N LEU A 75 -11.15 -12.06 -10.32
CA LEU A 75 -12.16 -11.64 -11.30
C LEU A 75 -13.41 -12.51 -11.09
#